data_AF-W7U6E2-F1
#
_entry.id   AF-W7U6E2-F1
#
_cell.length_a   1.000
_cell.length_b   1.000
_cell.length_c   1.000
_cell.angle_alpha   90.00
_cell.angle_beta   90.00
_cell.angle_gamma   90.00
#
_symmetry.space_group_name_H-M   'P 1'
#
loop_
_entity.id
_entity.type
_entity.pdbx_description
1 polymer ?
#
loop_
_entity_poly.entity_id
_entity_poly.type
_entity_poly.pdbx_seq_one_letter_code
_entity_poly.pdbx_strand_id
1 'polypeptide(L)'
;MPPRGAPGVRTLFLCRASREYWRASNHCRRYSSSISKVTSQARRLPVDDERTLKDFLSGSRGKEGVGLATAHLQISQMSVADASTSSNNFSQPFAVNPEPKTFTIESYGCQQNVADSEVVRAIMEGANFKWVEGGRIDGHYSGCDIIFLNTCAIRDNAEKRIWGRLNHLKHPVRRSPGTGPLPGRRQARRDGRNKKPIIGLLGCMAERLKARLLEEEAVDLVVGPDAYRDLPRLLDIVEAGERGVNVQLSMDETYAEIKPARISPDQCSAFVSIMRGCNNMCSYCIVPHTRGRERSRPLRTVVEEVRRLADEGVKEVVLLGQNVNSFHDTSTVVLNGGGKYEAAEGFSNLYKSRHEAGARFIDLLDAVSRVDKDMRVRFTSPHPKDFPLPLLQLISERPSLCKALHLPAQSGSSAVLQRMRRGYTREAYLSLVQRIREIIPGVALSSDFIAGFCGETEEEHQQTLSLLRLVGYDHAFLFSYSLRERTHAAYHFEDDVPESEKQRRLSEVISTFRSIVEKRNRAEIGREHLVLVEGPSKRSTPEKPTLTGRTDTNKRCILPAREVPVSVGEEGKPLVSLQPGDYAWVRVTDAKAQTLFCDEILGRSNIQEFATDIQRTERLPRIQKVQV
;
A
#
# COMPACT_ATOMS: atom_id res chain seq x y z
N MET A 1 26.64 -60.36 -26.99
CA MET A 1 27.05 -60.57 -28.39
C MET A 1 27.25 -59.19 -29.03
N PRO A 2 28.45 -58.87 -29.55
CA PRO A 2 28.87 -57.54 -30.04
C PRO A 2 28.81 -57.46 -31.59
N PRO A 3 29.29 -56.38 -32.25
CA PRO A 3 30.73 -56.20 -32.55
C PRO A 3 31.23 -54.77 -32.23
N ARG A 4 32.44 -54.53 -31.69
CA ARG A 4 33.84 -54.72 -32.15
C ARG A 4 34.34 -53.67 -33.15
N GLY A 5 35.42 -52.96 -32.77
CA GLY A 5 36.30 -52.19 -33.66
C GLY A 5 37.21 -51.17 -32.95
N ALA A 6 38.32 -51.62 -32.36
CA ALA A 6 39.47 -50.81 -31.88
C ALA A 6 40.53 -50.67 -33.02
N PRO A 7 41.82 -50.23 -32.85
CA PRO A 7 42.56 -49.66 -31.69
C PRO A 7 43.64 -48.56 -32.03
N GLY A 8 44.34 -48.06 -30.99
CA GLY A 8 45.76 -47.60 -31.02
C GLY A 8 45.98 -46.10 -31.30
N VAL A 9 46.82 -45.33 -30.60
CA VAL A 9 48.18 -45.60 -30.12
C VAL A 9 48.50 -44.79 -28.85
N ARG A 10 49.24 -45.42 -27.92
CA ARG A 10 49.89 -44.84 -26.73
C ARG A 10 51.26 -44.27 -27.10
N THR A 11 51.72 -43.21 -26.42
CA THR A 11 53.11 -43.18 -25.92
C THR A 11 53.22 -42.34 -24.64
N LEU A 12 53.89 -42.92 -23.64
CA LEU A 12 54.26 -42.38 -22.33
C LEU A 12 55.53 -41.51 -22.40
N PHE A 13 55.75 -40.66 -21.40
CA PHE A 13 56.97 -40.56 -20.53
C PHE A 13 56.80 -39.32 -19.62
N LEU A 14 56.48 -39.43 -18.31
CA LEU A 14 57.30 -39.71 -17.11
C LEU A 14 58.27 -38.59 -16.64
N CYS A 15 58.06 -38.23 -15.37
CA CYS A 15 59.02 -37.83 -14.30
C CYS A 15 59.29 -36.35 -13.94
N ARG A 16 58.60 -35.94 -12.84
CA ARG A 16 59.09 -35.55 -11.50
C ARG A 16 60.23 -34.50 -11.30
N ALA A 17 59.86 -33.52 -10.46
CA ALA A 17 60.60 -32.89 -9.34
C ALA A 17 61.82 -31.99 -9.70
N SER A 18 62.16 -30.88 -9.04
CA SER A 18 61.93 -30.40 -7.66
C SER A 18 62.48 -28.95 -7.48
N ARG A 19 61.91 -28.23 -6.49
CA ARG A 19 62.53 -27.27 -5.54
C ARG A 19 63.32 -26.03 -6.02
N GLU A 20 62.69 -24.86 -5.82
CA GLU A 20 62.96 -23.83 -4.78
C GLU A 20 64.39 -23.26 -4.51
N TYR A 21 64.42 -21.92 -4.34
CA TYR A 21 65.33 -21.01 -3.56
C TYR A 21 66.34 -20.06 -4.27
N TRP A 22 65.94 -18.77 -4.31
CA TRP A 22 66.58 -17.55 -3.74
C TRP A 22 67.87 -16.91 -4.29
N ARG A 23 67.79 -15.60 -4.63
CA ARG A 23 68.64 -14.42 -4.23
C ARG A 23 68.70 -13.37 -5.37
N ALA A 24 68.12 -12.17 -5.19
CA ALA A 24 68.77 -10.90 -4.75
C ALA A 24 69.54 -10.20 -5.91
N SER A 25 69.52 -8.89 -6.18
CA SER A 25 68.99 -7.67 -5.52
C SER A 25 69.30 -6.43 -6.40
N ASN A 26 68.64 -5.30 -6.08
CA ASN A 26 69.02 -3.88 -6.32
C ASN A 26 68.89 -3.31 -7.75
N HIS A 27 68.28 -2.15 -8.02
CA HIS A 27 68.34 -0.86 -7.32
C HIS A 27 67.05 -0.02 -7.46
N CYS A 28 66.96 1.05 -6.65
CA CYS A 28 65.78 1.78 -6.17
C CYS A 28 65.72 3.21 -6.76
N ARG A 29 64.55 3.82 -6.98
CA ARG A 29 63.96 5.00 -6.27
C ARG A 29 63.05 5.76 -7.28
N ARG A 30 62.03 6.57 -6.97
CA ARG A 30 61.20 6.98 -5.80
C ARG A 30 60.15 7.94 -6.39
N TYR A 31 58.90 7.90 -5.94
CA TYR A 31 58.13 9.07 -5.47
C TYR A 31 56.98 8.57 -4.61
N SER A 32 56.89 9.08 -3.38
CA SER A 32 56.12 8.48 -2.29
C SER A 32 54.74 9.10 -2.11
N SER A 33 53.81 8.24 -1.72
CA SER A 33 52.55 8.54 -1.07
C SER A 33 52.77 8.75 0.44
N SER A 34 51.93 9.58 1.05
CA SER A 34 51.73 9.61 2.50
C SER A 34 50.24 9.84 2.79
N ILE A 35 49.49 8.75 2.90
CA ILE A 35 48.20 8.74 3.60
C ILE A 35 48.37 7.82 4.81
N SER A 36 48.30 8.43 5.97
CA SER A 36 48.45 7.82 7.28
C SER A 36 47.32 6.81 7.54
N LYS A 37 47.69 5.56 7.85
CA LYS A 37 46.77 4.58 8.47
C LYS A 37 46.39 5.09 9.86
N VAL A 38 45.11 5.38 10.08
CA VAL A 38 44.55 5.52 11.44
C VAL A 38 43.83 4.22 11.77
N THR A 39 44.44 3.41 12.64
CA THR A 39 43.81 2.29 13.33
C THR A 39 43.02 2.83 14.52
N SER A 40 41.69 2.71 14.51
CA SER A 40 40.86 2.95 15.70
C SER A 40 40.64 1.64 16.45
N GLN A 41 41.26 1.52 17.62
CA GLN A 41 40.95 0.48 18.61
C GLN A 41 39.52 0.65 19.12
N ALA A 42 38.76 -0.44 19.12
CA ALA A 42 37.44 -0.53 19.73
C ALA A 42 37.54 -0.31 21.26
N ARG A 43 36.86 0.71 21.78
CA ARG A 43 36.49 0.79 23.20
C ARG A 43 35.01 0.45 23.33
N ARG A 44 34.72 -0.67 23.98
CA ARG A 44 33.38 -1.04 24.47
C ARG A 44 32.97 -0.02 25.55
N LEU A 45 31.74 0.46 25.50
CA LEU A 45 31.14 1.22 26.59
C LEU A 45 30.49 0.25 27.60
N PRO A 46 30.58 0.52 28.92
CA PRO A 46 30.07 -0.39 29.97
C PRO A 46 28.53 -0.43 30.02
N VAL A 47 28.04 -1.56 30.51
CA VAL A 47 26.63 -1.90 30.77
C VAL A 47 26.20 -1.37 32.14
N ASP A 48 24.95 -0.89 32.21
CA ASP A 48 24.06 -0.60 33.35
C ASP A 48 24.56 0.25 34.52
N ASP A 49 23.83 1.35 34.80
CA ASP A 49 23.55 1.77 36.17
C ASP A 49 22.23 2.58 36.22
N GLU A 50 21.33 2.10 37.09
CA GLU A 50 20.01 2.67 37.39
C GLU A 50 20.12 4.09 37.98
N ARG A 51 19.63 5.11 37.26
CA ARG A 51 19.26 6.40 37.85
C ARG A 51 17.96 6.92 37.23
N THR A 52 16.97 7.19 38.08
CA THR A 52 15.62 7.59 37.68
C THR A 52 15.51 9.09 37.45
N LEU A 53 14.54 9.48 36.61
CA LEU A 53 14.23 10.84 36.16
C LEU A 53 13.88 11.85 37.29
N LYS A 54 13.85 11.43 38.56
CA LYS A 54 13.58 12.29 39.72
C LYS A 54 14.81 13.03 40.24
N ASP A 55 16.02 12.52 39.99
CA ASP A 55 17.26 13.14 40.50
C ASP A 55 17.74 14.31 39.61
N PHE A 56 17.18 14.47 38.41
CA PHE A 56 17.54 15.55 37.49
C PHE A 56 16.72 16.84 37.72
N LEU A 57 15.60 16.76 38.44
CA LEU A 57 14.64 17.87 38.59
C LEU A 57 14.75 18.63 39.92
N SER A 58 15.64 18.24 40.84
CA SER A 58 15.89 18.95 42.09
C SER A 58 17.32 19.48 42.16
N GLY A 59 17.59 20.57 41.45
CA GLY A 59 18.85 21.31 41.58
C GLY A 59 18.76 22.70 40.99
N SER A 60 18.84 23.72 41.86
CA SER A 60 19.11 25.14 41.59
C SER A 60 17.94 26.06 41.13
N ARG A 61 17.22 26.59 42.13
CA ARG A 61 16.71 27.97 42.13
C ARG A 61 17.74 28.87 42.83
N GLY A 62 18.15 29.97 42.19
CA GLY A 62 18.54 31.20 42.91
C GLY A 62 19.84 31.91 42.51
N LYS A 63 19.65 33.16 42.03
CA LYS A 63 20.47 34.39 42.18
C LYS A 63 21.53 34.80 41.13
N GLU A 64 21.10 35.79 40.34
CA GLU A 64 21.71 37.09 39.95
C GLU A 64 23.23 37.32 40.00
N GLY A 65 23.77 37.74 38.83
CA GLY A 65 24.38 39.07 38.63
C GLY A 65 25.88 39.29 38.93
N VAL A 66 26.63 39.67 37.88
CA VAL A 66 27.71 40.68 37.76
C VAL A 66 28.76 40.23 36.73
N GLY A 67 29.20 41.17 35.86
CA GLY A 67 29.91 40.89 34.63
C GLY A 67 31.43 41.13 34.60
N LEU A 68 31.90 40.99 33.35
CA LEU A 68 33.14 41.42 32.70
C LEU A 68 34.45 40.60 32.79
N ALA A 69 34.92 40.28 31.57
CA ALA A 69 36.31 40.25 31.08
C ALA A 69 37.07 38.92 30.98
N THR A 70 37.09 38.41 29.73
CA THR A 70 38.22 37.90 28.94
C THR A 70 39.12 36.78 29.47
N ALA A 71 38.97 35.60 28.87
CA ALA A 71 40.10 34.81 28.36
C ALA A 71 39.70 34.11 27.05
N HIS A 72 40.34 34.51 25.96
CA HIS A 72 40.27 33.87 24.65
C HIS A 72 40.81 32.44 24.68
N LEU A 73 40.04 31.50 24.16
CA LEU A 73 40.56 30.28 23.55
C LEU A 73 39.73 29.99 22.30
N GLN A 74 40.40 30.12 21.16
CA GLN A 74 39.88 29.90 19.81
C GLN A 74 39.50 28.43 19.61
N ILE A 75 38.23 28.15 19.34
CA ILE A 75 37.81 27.08 18.43
C ILE A 75 36.68 27.64 17.56
N SER A 76 37.08 28.30 16.49
CA SER A 76 36.22 28.68 15.38
C SER A 76 36.53 27.77 14.19
N GLN A 77 35.46 27.36 13.48
CA GLN A 77 35.41 26.71 12.16
C GLN A 77 35.43 25.17 12.11
N MET A 78 34.25 24.58 12.28
CA MET A 78 33.79 23.51 11.38
C MET A 78 32.38 23.89 10.92
N SER A 79 32.28 24.31 9.66
CA SER A 79 31.05 24.71 9.00
C SER A 79 30.11 23.51 8.84
N VAL A 80 28.89 23.70 9.32
CA VAL A 80 27.71 22.91 8.99
C VAL A 80 27.43 23.15 7.50
N ALA A 81 27.44 22.10 6.68
CA ALA A 81 26.99 22.21 5.30
C ALA A 81 25.45 22.21 5.31
N ASP A 82 24.88 23.35 4.94
CA ASP A 82 23.44 23.57 4.76
C ASP A 82 22.84 22.61 3.73
N ALA A 83 21.86 21.82 4.17
CA ALA A 83 21.05 20.91 3.35
C ALA A 83 20.03 21.63 2.44
N SER A 84 20.11 22.96 2.31
CA SER A 84 19.26 23.78 1.43
C SER A 84 19.90 24.07 0.07
N THR A 85 21.15 23.64 -0.17
CA THR A 85 21.90 23.94 -1.41
C THR A 85 21.93 22.78 -2.43
N SER A 86 21.33 21.63 -2.11
CA SER A 86 21.38 20.42 -2.95
C SER A 86 20.16 20.19 -3.83
N SER A 87 19.28 21.18 -4.01
CA SER A 87 18.09 21.07 -4.86
C SER A 87 18.29 21.45 -6.34
N ASN A 88 19.48 21.96 -6.73
CA ASN A 88 19.72 22.50 -8.08
C ASN A 88 20.87 21.85 -8.89
N ASN A 89 21.43 20.70 -8.48
CA ASN A 89 22.46 19.99 -9.26
C ASN A 89 21.92 18.71 -9.92
N PHE A 90 20.83 18.84 -10.69
CA PHE A 90 20.22 17.74 -11.46
C PHE A 90 20.77 17.54 -12.87
N SER A 91 21.95 18.09 -13.18
CA SER A 91 22.50 18.10 -14.54
C SER A 91 23.94 17.60 -14.58
N GLN A 92 24.17 16.40 -14.06
CA GLN A 92 25.30 15.56 -14.47
C GLN A 92 24.72 14.34 -15.19
N PRO A 93 25.03 14.11 -16.47
CA PRO A 93 24.52 12.95 -17.19
C PRO A 93 25.05 11.67 -16.50
N PHE A 94 24.11 10.83 -16.07
CA PHE A 94 24.40 9.52 -15.49
C PHE A 94 25.34 8.74 -16.41
N ALA A 95 26.33 8.04 -15.84
CA ALA A 95 27.17 7.12 -16.60
C ALA A 95 26.27 6.00 -17.16
N VAL A 96 25.90 6.12 -18.44
CA VAL A 96 24.99 5.19 -19.11
C VAL A 96 25.70 3.85 -19.27
N ASN A 97 25.30 2.84 -18.49
CA ASN A 97 25.68 1.46 -18.78
C ASN A 97 25.20 1.12 -20.21
N PRO A 98 26.05 0.52 -21.07
CA PRO A 98 25.73 0.30 -22.48
C PRO A 98 24.56 -0.68 -22.72
N GLU A 99 24.21 -1.50 -21.72
CA GLU A 99 22.96 -2.27 -21.69
C GLU A 99 22.15 -1.93 -20.42
N PRO A 100 20.83 -1.66 -20.52
CA PRO A 100 20.02 -1.31 -19.36
C PRO A 100 19.82 -2.53 -18.46
N LYS A 101 20.16 -2.39 -17.18
CA LYS A 101 19.93 -3.44 -16.17
C LYS A 101 18.45 -3.70 -15.98
N THR A 102 18.12 -4.95 -15.72
CA THR A 102 16.75 -5.43 -15.56
C THR A 102 16.33 -5.40 -14.09
N PHE A 103 15.08 -5.02 -13.83
CA PHE A 103 14.51 -5.05 -12.49
C PHE A 103 13.08 -5.60 -12.46
N THR A 104 12.72 -6.24 -11.34
CA THR A 104 11.35 -6.68 -11.05
C THR A 104 10.90 -6.15 -9.68
N ILE A 105 9.59 -5.97 -9.50
CA ILE A 105 8.99 -5.56 -8.24
C ILE A 105 7.97 -6.61 -7.78
N GLU A 106 8.13 -7.11 -6.56
CA GLU A 106 7.17 -7.95 -5.87
C GLU A 106 6.50 -7.16 -4.74
N SER A 107 5.20 -6.89 -4.89
CA SER A 107 4.44 -6.09 -3.93
C SER A 107 3.71 -6.99 -2.91
N TYR A 108 3.99 -6.79 -1.63
CA TYR A 108 3.41 -7.52 -0.49
C TYR A 108 2.75 -6.53 0.47
N GLY A 109 1.43 -6.35 0.39
CA GLY A 109 0.81 -5.42 1.33
C GLY A 109 -0.58 -4.93 0.97
N CYS A 110 -0.72 -3.61 0.94
CA CYS A 110 -1.95 -2.91 0.65
C CYS A 110 -1.94 -2.27 -0.74
N GLN A 111 -3.05 -1.64 -1.10
CA GLN A 111 -3.24 -0.91 -2.36
C GLN A 111 -2.20 0.19 -2.53
N GLN A 112 -1.77 0.83 -1.43
CA GLN A 112 -0.69 1.82 -1.48
C GLN A 112 0.64 1.22 -1.94
N ASN A 113 0.97 -0.02 -1.56
CA ASN A 113 2.19 -0.67 -2.02
C ASN A 113 2.12 -0.97 -3.53
N VAL A 114 0.93 -1.27 -4.07
CA VAL A 114 0.75 -1.44 -5.52
C VAL A 114 1.01 -0.12 -6.23
N ALA A 115 0.35 0.97 -5.80
CA ALA A 115 0.56 2.31 -6.37
C ALA A 115 2.02 2.79 -6.22
N ASP A 116 2.64 2.56 -5.05
CA ASP A 116 4.06 2.86 -4.83
C ASP A 116 4.97 2.08 -5.78
N SER A 117 4.58 0.87 -6.20
CA SER A 117 5.36 0.07 -7.16
C SER A 117 5.31 0.65 -8.57
N GLU A 118 4.21 1.27 -8.98
CA GLU A 118 4.10 2.00 -10.26
C GLU A 118 4.96 3.27 -10.28
N VAL A 119 5.07 3.95 -9.13
CA VAL A 119 5.99 5.09 -8.94
C VAL A 119 7.45 4.63 -9.00
N VAL A 120 7.80 3.55 -8.30
CA VAL A 120 9.15 2.96 -8.34
C VAL A 120 9.53 2.58 -9.76
N ARG A 121 8.61 1.94 -10.50
CA ARG A 121 8.82 1.58 -11.90
C ARG A 121 9.15 2.82 -12.74
N ALA A 122 8.36 3.88 -12.64
CA ALA A 122 8.57 5.10 -13.42
C ALA A 122 9.94 5.76 -13.11
N ILE A 123 10.35 5.80 -11.84
CA ILE A 123 11.67 6.32 -11.43
C ILE A 123 12.80 5.51 -12.05
N MET A 124 12.70 4.18 -11.98
CA MET A 124 13.73 3.28 -12.49
C MET A 124 13.82 3.30 -14.02
N GLU A 125 12.69 3.30 -14.73
CA GLU A 125 12.65 3.43 -16.19
C GLU A 125 13.22 4.79 -16.64
N GLY A 126 12.92 5.87 -15.92
CA GLY A 126 13.51 7.19 -16.16
C GLY A 126 15.04 7.25 -15.93
N ALA A 127 15.57 6.36 -15.10
CA ALA A 127 17.01 6.19 -14.84
C ALA A 127 17.67 5.13 -15.75
N ASN A 128 17.05 4.77 -16.88
CA ASN A 128 17.57 3.81 -17.87
C ASN A 128 17.69 2.36 -17.35
N PHE A 129 16.81 1.95 -16.43
CA PHE A 129 16.62 0.54 -16.07
C PHE A 129 15.42 -0.05 -16.81
N LYS A 130 15.50 -1.34 -17.16
CA LYS A 130 14.44 -2.04 -17.88
C LYS A 130 13.58 -2.86 -16.91
N TRP A 131 12.30 -2.52 -16.82
CA TRP A 131 11.36 -3.36 -16.08
C TRP A 131 11.15 -4.69 -16.80
N VAL A 132 11.16 -5.78 -16.04
CA VAL A 132 10.75 -7.10 -16.51
C VAL A 132 9.57 -7.56 -15.66
N GLU A 133 8.52 -8.03 -16.33
CA GLU A 133 7.35 -8.55 -15.63
C GLU A 133 7.77 -9.74 -14.76
N GLY A 134 7.36 -9.70 -13.49
CA GLY A 134 7.67 -10.72 -12.48
C GLY A 134 6.95 -12.04 -12.73
N GLY A 135 7.22 -12.66 -13.88
CA GLY A 135 6.80 -14.01 -14.21
C GLY A 135 7.80 -15.02 -13.70
N ARG A 136 7.33 -16.02 -12.96
CA ARG A 136 8.02 -17.31 -12.85
C ARG A 136 8.20 -17.86 -14.26
N ILE A 137 9.33 -17.62 -14.90
CA ILE A 137 9.76 -18.46 -16.02
C ILE A 137 10.34 -19.71 -15.35
N ASP A 138 9.59 -20.80 -15.37
CA ASP A 138 10.02 -22.13 -14.92
C ASP A 138 10.57 -22.24 -13.49
N GLY A 139 10.04 -21.45 -12.55
CA GLY A 139 10.43 -21.51 -11.14
C GLY A 139 11.84 -20.96 -10.84
N HIS A 140 12.45 -20.24 -11.77
CA HIS A 140 13.75 -19.58 -11.59
C HIS A 140 13.70 -18.11 -12.04
N TYR A 141 14.21 -17.21 -11.20
CA TYR A 141 14.47 -15.79 -11.55
C TYR A 141 15.77 -15.67 -12.35
N SER A 142 16.02 -16.58 -13.29
CA SER A 142 17.25 -16.55 -14.08
C SER A 142 17.21 -15.37 -15.04
N GLY A 143 17.90 -14.28 -14.70
CA GLY A 143 18.19 -13.18 -15.62
C GLY A 143 17.76 -11.79 -15.19
N CYS A 144 17.28 -11.58 -13.95
CA CYS A 144 16.98 -10.24 -13.43
C CYS A 144 18.15 -9.72 -12.59
N ASP A 145 18.61 -8.49 -12.84
CA ASP A 145 19.74 -7.89 -12.11
C ASP A 145 19.32 -7.40 -10.72
N ILE A 146 18.07 -6.92 -10.57
CA ILE A 146 17.56 -6.28 -9.36
C ILE A 146 16.17 -6.81 -9.00
N ILE A 147 15.98 -7.22 -7.74
CA ILE A 147 14.70 -7.67 -7.21
C ILE A 147 14.27 -6.72 -6.09
N PHE A 148 13.20 -5.97 -6.32
CA PHE A 148 12.56 -5.14 -5.30
C PHE A 148 11.42 -5.88 -4.62
N LEU A 149 11.45 -5.94 -3.28
CA LEU A 149 10.37 -6.46 -2.45
C LEU A 149 9.69 -5.28 -1.75
N ASN A 150 8.57 -4.79 -2.29
CA ASN A 150 7.83 -3.66 -1.72
C ASN A 150 6.80 -4.15 -0.70
N THR A 151 6.97 -3.81 0.57
CA THR A 151 6.24 -4.45 1.66
C THR A 151 5.60 -3.49 2.66
N CYS A 152 4.50 -3.94 3.26
CA CYS A 152 3.76 -3.23 4.30
C CYS A 152 4.29 -3.57 5.71
N ALA A 153 4.34 -2.58 6.61
CA ALA A 153 4.67 -2.76 8.04
C ALA A 153 3.45 -3.07 8.92
N ILE A 154 2.24 -2.99 8.35
CA ILE A 154 0.98 -3.00 9.10
C ILE A 154 0.38 -4.42 9.16
N ARG A 155 0.71 -5.32 8.24
CA ARG A 155 0.12 -6.66 8.20
C ARG A 155 1.15 -7.71 8.59
N ASP A 156 0.95 -8.38 9.71
CA ASP A 156 1.89 -9.40 10.22
C ASP A 156 2.13 -10.54 9.21
N ASN A 157 1.09 -10.90 8.44
CA ASN A 157 1.21 -11.87 7.35
C ASN A 157 2.10 -11.39 6.20
N ALA A 158 2.16 -10.08 5.92
CA ALA A 158 3.07 -9.54 4.92
C ALA A 158 4.53 -9.67 5.41
N GLU A 159 4.78 -9.35 6.68
CA GLU A 159 6.09 -9.50 7.31
C GLU A 159 6.58 -10.97 7.27
N LYS A 160 5.75 -11.92 7.70
CA LYS A 160 6.08 -13.37 7.66
C LYS A 160 6.42 -13.85 6.25
N ARG A 161 5.70 -13.39 5.23
CA ARG A 161 5.94 -13.74 3.82
C ARG A 161 7.28 -13.20 3.32
N ILE A 162 7.66 -11.99 3.71
CA ILE A 162 8.96 -11.41 3.35
C ILE A 162 10.11 -12.21 3.94
N TRP A 163 10.05 -12.58 5.21
CA TRP A 163 11.10 -13.41 5.82
C TRP A 163 11.24 -14.77 5.12
N GLY A 164 10.12 -15.43 4.82
CA GLY A 164 10.12 -16.66 4.02
C GLY A 164 10.69 -16.45 2.60
N ARG A 165 10.39 -15.30 1.98
CA ARG A 165 10.89 -14.94 0.66
C ARG A 165 12.40 -14.69 0.66
N LEU A 166 12.91 -13.94 1.63
CA LEU A 166 14.35 -13.69 1.82
C LEU A 166 15.11 -14.99 2.04
N ASN A 167 14.59 -15.91 2.86
CA ASN A 167 15.18 -17.24 3.06
C ASN A 167 15.26 -18.06 1.76
N HIS A 168 14.21 -18.00 0.92
CA HIS A 168 14.22 -18.64 -0.39
C HIS A 168 15.27 -18.01 -1.32
N LEU A 169 15.44 -16.69 -1.28
CA LEU A 169 16.47 -16.00 -2.06
C LEU A 169 17.90 -16.27 -1.55
N LYS A 170 18.10 -16.52 -0.25
CA LYS A 170 19.38 -16.95 0.35
C LYS A 170 19.78 -18.37 -0.07
N HIS A 171 18.82 -19.29 -0.06
CA HIS A 171 19.05 -20.71 -0.32
C HIS A 171 18.19 -21.16 -1.50
N PRO A 172 18.67 -21.02 -2.75
CA PRO A 172 18.01 -21.64 -3.90
C PRO A 172 17.97 -23.15 -3.64
N VAL A 173 16.77 -23.69 -3.44
CA VAL A 173 16.55 -25.09 -3.03
C VAL A 173 17.42 -26.02 -3.87
N ARG A 174 18.36 -26.73 -3.22
CA ARG A 174 18.99 -27.92 -3.80
C ARG A 174 17.92 -29.01 -3.84
N ARG A 175 17.52 -29.47 -5.03
CA ARG A 175 16.61 -30.61 -5.16
C ARG A 175 17.29 -31.91 -4.68
N SER A 176 16.44 -32.85 -4.27
CA SER A 176 16.75 -34.16 -3.71
C SER A 176 17.78 -34.97 -4.51
N PRO A 177 18.55 -35.86 -3.85
CA PRO A 177 19.53 -36.72 -4.52
C PRO A 177 18.82 -37.68 -5.48
N GLY A 178 19.09 -37.58 -6.79
CA GLY A 178 18.60 -38.55 -7.77
C GLY A 178 18.14 -37.96 -9.11
N THR A 179 17.93 -36.65 -9.22
CA THR A 179 17.72 -35.99 -10.51
C THR A 179 19.03 -35.29 -10.89
N GLY A 180 19.58 -35.64 -12.06
CA GLY A 180 20.84 -35.08 -12.56
C GLY A 180 20.83 -33.54 -12.60
N PRO A 181 22.01 -32.90 -12.68
CA PRO A 181 22.10 -31.43 -12.69
C PRO A 181 21.30 -30.82 -13.85
N LEU A 182 20.36 -29.92 -13.53
CA LEU A 182 19.64 -29.12 -14.53
C LEU A 182 20.61 -28.27 -15.37
N PRO A 183 20.34 -28.10 -16.68
CA PRO A 183 21.15 -27.32 -17.62
C PRO A 183 21.03 -25.79 -17.42
N GLY A 184 20.96 -25.30 -16.18
CA GLY A 184 20.97 -23.87 -15.84
C GLY A 184 22.20 -23.44 -15.03
N ARG A 185 22.69 -24.30 -14.13
CA ARG A 185 23.82 -23.95 -13.24
C ARG A 185 25.19 -24.24 -13.84
N ARG A 186 25.28 -25.20 -14.78
CA ARG A 186 26.47 -25.41 -15.61
C ARG A 186 26.56 -24.38 -16.75
N GLN A 187 25.41 -23.89 -17.25
CA GLN A 187 25.34 -22.87 -18.32
C GLN A 187 25.71 -21.47 -17.80
N ALA A 188 25.16 -21.04 -16.64
CA ALA A 188 25.52 -19.74 -16.04
C ALA A 188 27.01 -19.63 -15.64
N ARG A 189 27.66 -20.76 -15.33
CA ARG A 189 29.12 -20.82 -15.14
C ARG A 189 29.92 -20.76 -16.44
N ARG A 190 29.30 -21.05 -17.58
CA ARG A 190 29.90 -21.04 -18.92
C ARG A 190 29.77 -19.67 -19.60
N ASP A 191 28.74 -18.89 -19.25
CA ASP A 191 28.43 -17.60 -19.87
C ASP A 191 28.97 -16.36 -19.11
N GLY A 192 29.85 -16.54 -18.12
CA GLY A 192 30.52 -15.43 -17.41
C GLY A 192 29.63 -14.56 -16.49
N ARG A 193 28.30 -14.72 -16.50
CA ARG A 193 27.36 -14.00 -15.63
C ARG A 193 27.28 -14.66 -14.24
N ASN A 194 28.30 -14.38 -13.41
CA ASN A 194 28.44 -14.94 -12.05
C ASN A 194 27.93 -13.98 -10.94
N LYS A 195 27.06 -13.01 -11.25
CA LYS A 195 26.63 -11.99 -10.27
C LYS A 195 25.29 -12.38 -9.62
N LYS A 196 25.26 -12.43 -8.28
CA LYS A 196 24.02 -12.55 -7.49
C LYS A 196 23.17 -11.29 -7.76
N PRO A 197 21.83 -11.42 -7.91
CA PRO A 197 20.96 -10.25 -8.07
C PRO A 197 21.00 -9.37 -6.82
N ILE A 198 20.87 -8.06 -7.01
CA ILE A 198 20.70 -7.07 -5.93
C ILE A 198 19.29 -7.22 -5.37
N ILE A 199 19.16 -7.34 -4.05
CA ILE A 199 17.87 -7.47 -3.37
C ILE A 199 17.59 -6.19 -2.57
N GLY A 200 16.54 -5.47 -2.98
CA GLY A 200 16.07 -4.26 -2.31
C GLY A 200 14.75 -4.45 -1.57
N LEU A 201 14.70 -4.14 -0.29
CA LEU A 201 13.46 -4.08 0.48
C LEU A 201 12.91 -2.65 0.50
N LEU A 202 11.68 -2.47 0.02
CA LEU A 202 11.02 -1.17 -0.10
C LEU A 202 9.80 -1.06 0.82
N GLY A 203 9.38 0.17 1.12
CA GLY A 203 8.08 0.47 1.74
C GLY A 203 8.12 0.56 3.26
N CYS A 204 6.95 0.50 3.91
CA CYS A 204 6.85 0.79 5.35
C CYS A 204 7.67 -0.15 6.23
N MET A 205 7.80 -1.43 5.84
CA MET A 205 8.55 -2.41 6.63
C MET A 205 10.04 -2.03 6.69
N ALA A 206 10.57 -1.40 5.65
CA ALA A 206 11.95 -0.92 5.58
C ALA A 206 12.22 0.13 6.67
N GLU A 207 11.28 1.04 6.93
CA GLU A 207 11.39 2.00 8.04
C GLU A 207 11.34 1.30 9.39
N ARG A 208 10.31 0.46 9.62
CA ARG A 208 10.04 -0.15 10.92
C ARG A 208 11.15 -1.11 11.37
N LEU A 209 11.62 -1.98 10.47
CA LEU A 209 12.52 -3.08 10.80
C LEU A 209 13.97 -2.82 10.36
N LYS A 210 14.34 -1.56 10.16
CA LYS A 210 15.67 -1.18 9.62
C LYS A 210 16.83 -1.90 10.33
N ALA A 211 16.85 -1.99 11.65
CA ALA A 211 17.95 -2.62 12.39
C ALA A 211 18.11 -4.12 12.03
N ARG A 212 17.03 -4.90 12.12
CA ARG A 212 17.01 -6.31 11.74
C ARG A 212 17.32 -6.54 10.25
N LEU A 213 16.88 -5.63 9.38
CA LEU A 213 17.11 -5.73 7.94
C LEU A 213 18.56 -5.41 7.55
N LEU A 214 19.24 -4.55 8.32
CA LEU A 214 20.66 -4.27 8.14
C LEU A 214 21.56 -5.43 8.58
N GLU A 215 21.09 -6.27 9.50
CA GLU A 215 21.80 -7.49 9.87
C GLU A 215 21.56 -8.64 8.87
N GLU A 216 20.50 -8.55 8.06
CA GLU A 216 20.11 -9.59 7.12
C GLU A 216 21.00 -9.57 5.86
N GLU A 217 21.91 -10.55 5.73
CA GLU A 217 22.85 -10.67 4.60
C GLU A 217 22.20 -10.84 3.22
N ALA A 218 20.91 -11.16 3.16
CA ALA A 218 20.19 -11.25 1.89
C ALA A 218 19.90 -9.88 1.28
N VAL A 219 19.87 -8.82 2.09
CA VAL A 219 19.34 -7.52 1.69
C VAL A 219 20.49 -6.55 1.45
N ASP A 220 20.58 -6.07 0.21
CA ASP A 220 21.63 -5.14 -0.22
C ASP A 220 21.15 -3.68 -0.10
N LEU A 221 19.83 -3.46 -0.18
CA LEU A 221 19.20 -2.15 -0.24
C LEU A 221 17.94 -2.06 0.62
N VAL A 222 17.78 -1.00 1.40
CA VAL A 222 16.60 -0.74 2.25
C VAL A 222 16.09 0.68 2.04
N VAL A 223 14.88 0.82 1.49
CA VAL A 223 14.32 2.14 1.13
C VAL A 223 12.91 2.36 1.68
N GLY A 224 12.75 3.44 2.44
CA GLY A 224 11.49 3.88 3.01
C GLY A 224 10.55 4.48 1.97
N PRO A 225 9.27 4.69 2.34
CA PRO A 225 8.22 5.12 1.41
C PRO A 225 8.40 6.53 0.80
N ASP A 226 9.28 7.36 1.36
CA ASP A 226 9.52 8.73 0.90
C ASP A 226 10.85 8.90 0.17
N ALA A 227 11.61 7.82 -0.01
CA ALA A 227 12.97 7.83 -0.53
C ALA A 227 13.12 7.11 -1.88
N TYR A 228 12.03 6.81 -2.60
CA TYR A 228 12.13 6.04 -3.85
C TYR A 228 12.90 6.78 -4.95
N ARG A 229 12.93 8.11 -4.95
CA ARG A 229 13.75 8.90 -5.90
C ARG A 229 15.24 8.61 -5.77
N ASP A 230 15.66 8.17 -4.59
CA ASP A 230 17.05 7.88 -4.27
C ASP A 230 17.49 6.50 -4.78
N LEU A 231 16.57 5.69 -5.29
CA LEU A 231 16.85 4.31 -5.73
C LEU A 231 18.00 4.22 -6.73
N PRO A 232 18.07 5.03 -7.81
CA PRO A 232 19.19 4.95 -8.75
C PRO A 232 20.55 5.20 -8.08
N ARG A 233 20.66 6.24 -7.24
CA ARG A 233 21.89 6.57 -6.52
C ARG A 233 22.27 5.48 -5.51
N LEU A 234 21.29 4.92 -4.79
CA LEU A 234 21.55 3.85 -3.82
C LEU A 234 22.00 2.56 -4.50
N LEU A 235 21.55 2.28 -5.72
CA LEU A 235 22.03 1.13 -6.50
C LEU A 235 23.51 1.29 -6.88
N ASP A 236 23.96 2.50 -7.24
CA ASP A 236 25.38 2.75 -7.51
C ASP A 236 26.26 2.47 -6.29
N ILE A 237 25.79 2.85 -5.09
CA ILE A 237 26.46 2.55 -3.81
C ILE A 237 26.54 1.04 -3.57
N VAL A 238 25.45 0.32 -3.83
CA VAL A 238 25.41 -1.15 -3.70
C VAL A 238 26.36 -1.82 -4.68
N GLU A 239 26.48 -1.28 -5.89
CA GLU A 239 27.41 -1.80 -6.90
C GLU A 239 28.87 -1.53 -6.57
N ALA A 240 29.17 -0.46 -5.83
CA ALA A 240 30.48 -0.20 -5.25
C ALA A 240 30.83 -1.14 -4.09
N GLY A 241 29.90 -1.99 -3.64
CA GLY A 241 30.11 -3.00 -2.61
C GLY A 241 29.64 -2.58 -1.21
N GLU A 242 28.98 -1.43 -1.07
CA GLU A 242 28.38 -0.98 0.17
C GLU A 242 26.89 -1.38 0.28
N ARG A 243 26.23 -1.08 1.40
CA ARG A 243 24.77 -1.27 1.52
C ARG A 243 24.06 0.07 1.35
N GLY A 244 23.00 0.09 0.55
CA GLY A 244 22.19 1.29 0.33
C GLY A 244 21.06 1.39 1.35
N VAL A 245 20.95 2.50 2.08
CA VAL A 245 19.88 2.69 3.08
C VAL A 245 19.37 4.11 3.04
N ASN A 246 18.08 4.28 2.79
CA ASN A 246 17.41 5.57 2.99
C ASN A 246 15.97 5.36 3.46
N VAL A 247 15.70 5.68 4.73
CA VAL A 247 14.37 5.58 5.35
C VAL A 247 13.90 6.92 5.92
N GLN A 248 14.50 8.03 5.48
CA GLN A 248 14.12 9.35 5.95
C GLN A 248 12.72 9.70 5.45
N LEU A 249 11.92 10.32 6.33
CA LEU A 249 10.57 10.76 6.02
C LEU A 249 10.60 12.23 5.62
N SER A 250 9.88 12.55 4.55
CA SER A 250 9.80 13.92 4.02
C SER A 250 8.68 14.71 4.70
N MET A 251 8.88 16.02 4.85
CA MET A 251 7.80 16.95 5.24
C MET A 251 6.93 17.35 4.04
N ASP A 252 7.51 17.35 2.83
CA ASP A 252 6.84 17.69 1.59
C ASP A 252 6.38 16.46 0.81
N GLU A 253 5.38 16.63 -0.06
CA GLU A 253 4.96 15.57 -0.98
C GLU A 253 6.04 15.34 -2.05
N THR A 254 6.50 14.10 -2.17
CA THR A 254 7.71 13.73 -2.92
C THR A 254 7.45 13.03 -4.25
N TYR A 255 6.23 12.94 -4.76
CA TYR A 255 5.93 12.21 -6.00
C TYR A 255 4.88 12.87 -6.89
N ALA A 256 4.42 14.09 -6.57
CA ALA A 256 3.33 14.77 -7.26
C ALA A 256 3.58 14.95 -8.77
N GLU A 257 4.84 15.14 -9.19
CA GLU A 257 5.26 15.29 -10.58
C GLU A 257 5.61 13.97 -11.28
N ILE A 258 5.71 12.87 -10.54
CA ILE A 258 6.05 11.57 -11.13
C ILE A 258 4.81 10.96 -11.74
N LYS A 259 4.87 10.70 -13.04
CA LYS A 259 3.84 9.95 -13.78
C LYS A 259 4.01 8.45 -13.49
N PRO A 260 3.09 7.79 -12.77
CA PRO A 260 3.24 6.36 -12.48
C PRO A 260 3.20 5.52 -13.75
N ALA A 261 4.02 4.47 -13.81
CA ALA A 261 4.04 3.51 -14.91
C ALA A 261 3.20 2.29 -14.51
N ARG A 262 2.03 2.11 -15.15
CA ARG A 262 1.07 1.05 -14.79
C ARG A 262 1.71 -0.33 -14.90
N ILE A 263 1.53 -1.16 -13.88
CA ILE A 263 2.02 -2.56 -13.88
C ILE A 263 1.13 -3.43 -14.78
N SER A 264 -0.18 -3.13 -14.85
CA SER A 264 -1.15 -3.85 -15.68
C SER A 264 -1.96 -2.85 -16.50
N PRO A 265 -1.51 -2.47 -17.71
CA PRO A 265 -2.16 -1.44 -18.53
C PRO A 265 -3.59 -1.82 -18.95
N ASP A 266 -3.89 -3.13 -19.05
CA ASP A 266 -5.20 -3.65 -19.43
C ASP A 266 -6.25 -3.57 -18.31
N GLN A 267 -5.88 -3.10 -17.11
CA GLN A 267 -6.85 -2.93 -16.02
C GLN A 267 -7.73 -1.71 -16.26
N CYS A 268 -9.05 -1.91 -16.16
CA CYS A 268 -10.05 -0.85 -16.25
C CYS A 268 -10.18 0.01 -14.98
N SER A 269 -9.36 -0.26 -13.94
CA SER A 269 -9.34 0.48 -12.67
C SER A 269 -7.90 0.90 -12.35
N ALA A 270 -7.72 2.07 -11.74
CA ALA A 270 -6.42 2.61 -11.38
C ALA A 270 -6.39 3.20 -9.95
N PHE A 271 -5.25 3.10 -9.29
CA PHE A 271 -5.01 3.70 -7.98
C PHE A 271 -4.38 5.08 -8.11
N VAL A 272 -4.99 6.09 -7.49
CA VAL A 272 -4.46 7.46 -7.49
C VAL A 272 -4.14 7.85 -6.06
N SER A 273 -2.85 7.92 -5.71
CA SER A 273 -2.43 8.36 -4.37
C SER A 273 -2.63 9.87 -4.26
N ILE A 274 -3.51 10.34 -3.38
CA ILE A 274 -3.84 11.78 -3.22
C ILE A 274 -3.11 12.41 -2.03
N MET A 275 -2.63 11.59 -1.10
CA MET A 275 -1.91 12.04 0.09
C MET A 275 -1.09 10.91 0.71
N ARG A 276 -0.17 11.29 1.59
CA ARG A 276 0.67 10.36 2.37
C ARG A 276 0.71 10.79 3.84
N GLY A 277 0.96 9.82 4.73
CA GLY A 277 1.05 10.06 6.16
C GLY A 277 -0.31 10.14 6.86
N CYS A 278 -0.29 10.16 8.20
CA CYS A 278 -1.50 10.21 9.03
C CYS A 278 -1.21 10.96 10.33
N ASN A 279 -2.08 11.91 10.69
CA ASN A 279 -1.97 12.71 11.91
C ASN A 279 -2.86 12.15 13.03
N ASN A 280 -3.73 11.18 12.73
CA ASN A 280 -4.49 10.47 13.74
C ASN A 280 -3.54 9.52 14.49
N MET A 281 -3.10 9.90 15.70
CA MET A 281 -2.25 9.05 16.56
C MET A 281 -3.08 8.02 17.32
N CYS A 282 -3.81 7.15 16.59
CA CYS A 282 -4.55 6.04 17.20
C CYS A 282 -3.58 5.16 17.98
N SER A 283 -3.98 4.67 19.15
CA SER A 283 -3.01 4.10 20.11
C SER A 283 -2.31 2.84 19.59
N TYR A 284 -2.95 2.09 18.70
CA TYR A 284 -2.45 0.85 18.08
C TYR A 284 -1.76 1.06 16.71
N CYS A 285 -1.79 2.27 16.16
CA CYS A 285 -1.42 2.51 14.76
C CYS A 285 0.05 2.95 14.60
N ILE A 286 0.82 2.23 13.78
CA ILE A 286 2.22 2.54 13.50
C ILE A 286 2.42 3.53 12.34
N VAL A 287 1.35 3.84 11.59
CA VAL A 287 1.41 4.64 10.36
C VAL A 287 2.08 6.01 10.56
N PRO A 288 1.77 6.80 11.61
CA PRO A 288 2.40 8.12 11.78
C PRO A 288 3.93 8.05 11.88
N HIS A 289 4.47 6.93 12.38
CA HIS A 289 5.90 6.72 12.54
C HIS A 289 6.58 6.16 11.28
N THR A 290 5.83 5.45 10.41
CA THR A 290 6.37 4.78 9.21
C THR A 290 6.13 5.55 7.91
N ARG A 291 5.18 6.49 7.90
CA ARG A 291 4.81 7.33 6.73
C ARG A 291 4.84 8.83 7.04
N GLY A 292 5.10 9.22 8.29
CA GLY A 292 5.20 10.61 8.71
C GLY A 292 3.85 11.33 8.84
N ARG A 293 3.94 12.65 8.96
CA ARG A 293 2.79 13.56 9.02
C ARG A 293 2.04 13.59 7.70
N GLU A 294 0.74 13.91 7.78
CA GLU A 294 -0.09 14.02 6.59
C GLU A 294 0.40 15.14 5.66
N ARG A 295 0.50 14.81 4.38
CA ARG A 295 0.82 15.71 3.28
C ARG A 295 -0.08 15.38 2.09
N SER A 296 -0.76 16.38 1.58
CA SER A 296 -1.70 16.26 0.47
C SER A 296 -1.00 16.65 -0.83
N ARG A 297 -1.29 15.94 -1.91
CA ARG A 297 -0.88 16.38 -3.25
C ARG A 297 -1.68 17.62 -3.66
N PRO A 298 -1.11 18.51 -4.49
CA PRO A 298 -1.88 19.60 -5.07
C PRO A 298 -3.07 19.08 -5.87
N LEU A 299 -4.25 19.67 -5.66
CA LEU A 299 -5.51 19.24 -6.28
C LEU A 299 -5.39 19.14 -7.80
N ARG A 300 -4.74 20.13 -8.43
CA ARG A 300 -4.53 20.17 -9.89
C ARG A 300 -3.84 18.92 -10.42
N THR A 301 -2.81 18.44 -9.71
CA THR A 301 -2.01 17.29 -10.16
C THR A 301 -2.82 15.99 -10.12
N VAL A 302 -3.70 15.87 -9.12
CA VAL A 302 -4.62 14.73 -9.01
C VAL A 302 -5.65 14.76 -10.15
N VAL A 303 -6.24 15.92 -10.42
CA VAL A 303 -7.22 16.08 -11.51
C VAL A 303 -6.59 15.82 -12.88
N GLU A 304 -5.37 16.29 -13.12
CA GLU A 304 -4.61 16.03 -14.35
C GLU A 304 -4.30 14.54 -14.54
N GLU A 305 -3.87 13.86 -13.47
CA GLU A 305 -3.64 12.41 -13.50
C GLU A 305 -4.92 11.63 -13.80
N VAL A 306 -6.03 11.98 -13.16
CA VAL A 306 -7.34 11.37 -13.40
C VAL A 306 -7.81 11.61 -14.84
N ARG A 307 -7.63 12.82 -15.37
CA ARG A 307 -8.00 13.14 -16.77
C ARG A 307 -7.25 12.27 -17.77
N ARG A 308 -5.94 12.14 -17.59
CA ARG A 308 -5.13 11.25 -18.43
C ARG A 308 -5.58 9.80 -18.32
N LEU A 309 -5.90 9.31 -17.12
CA LEU A 309 -6.40 7.95 -16.95
C LEU A 309 -7.74 7.74 -17.69
N ALA A 310 -8.63 8.73 -17.65
CA ALA A 310 -9.86 8.71 -18.44
C ALA A 310 -9.57 8.69 -19.96
N ASP A 311 -8.63 9.50 -20.44
CA ASP A 311 -8.19 9.51 -21.85
C ASP A 311 -7.57 8.16 -22.28
N GLU A 312 -6.93 7.44 -21.35
CA GLU A 312 -6.42 6.06 -21.54
C GLU A 312 -7.52 4.98 -21.44
N GLY A 313 -8.78 5.36 -21.24
CA GLY A 313 -9.92 4.43 -21.18
C GLY A 313 -10.15 3.77 -19.82
N VAL A 314 -9.53 4.25 -18.74
CA VAL A 314 -9.80 3.78 -17.37
C VAL A 314 -11.23 4.16 -16.96
N LYS A 315 -11.95 3.23 -16.34
CA LYS A 315 -13.36 3.36 -15.96
C LYS A 315 -13.59 3.43 -14.46
N GLU A 316 -12.57 3.21 -13.65
CA GLU A 316 -12.63 3.45 -12.22
C GLU A 316 -11.30 4.00 -11.70
N VAL A 317 -11.36 5.05 -10.88
CA VAL A 317 -10.23 5.52 -10.10
C VAL A 317 -10.51 5.33 -8.62
N VAL A 318 -9.53 4.78 -7.89
CA VAL A 318 -9.59 4.63 -6.44
C VAL A 318 -8.58 5.58 -5.80
N LEU A 319 -9.09 6.63 -5.16
CA LEU A 319 -8.28 7.60 -4.43
C LEU A 319 -7.70 6.95 -3.17
N LEU A 320 -6.38 7.00 -3.05
CA LEU A 320 -5.62 6.37 -1.98
C LEU A 320 -4.91 7.37 -1.07
N GLY A 321 -4.82 6.99 0.20
CA GLY A 321 -4.12 7.71 1.26
C GLY A 321 -4.28 6.95 2.57
N GLN A 322 -3.62 7.41 3.64
CA GLN A 322 -3.80 6.80 4.97
C GLN A 322 -4.98 7.40 5.76
N ASN A 323 -5.38 8.63 5.42
CA ASN A 323 -6.61 9.27 5.90
C ASN A 323 -7.20 10.18 4.80
N VAL A 324 -7.78 9.59 3.75
CA VAL A 324 -8.10 10.34 2.50
C VAL A 324 -8.98 11.57 2.72
N ASN A 325 -9.93 11.51 3.65
CA ASN A 325 -10.86 12.60 3.92
C ASN A 325 -10.31 13.68 4.86
N SER A 326 -9.05 13.58 5.30
CA SER A 326 -8.29 14.73 5.83
C SER A 326 -7.46 15.46 4.79
N PHE A 327 -7.69 15.18 3.49
CA PHE A 327 -7.07 15.92 2.40
C PHE A 327 -7.23 17.43 2.57
N HIS A 328 -6.11 18.14 2.47
CA HIS A 328 -6.06 19.58 2.56
C HIS A 328 -4.84 20.10 1.79
N ASP A 329 -5.11 20.67 0.63
CA ASP A 329 -4.14 21.30 -0.25
C ASP A 329 -4.12 22.82 -0.05
N THR A 330 -3.01 23.32 0.49
CA THR A 330 -2.78 24.76 0.74
C THR A 330 -2.21 25.50 -0.47
N SER A 331 -1.78 24.78 -1.52
CA SER A 331 -1.20 25.39 -2.72
C SER A 331 -2.25 25.95 -3.67
N THR A 332 -3.49 25.44 -3.60
CA THR A 332 -4.62 25.90 -4.41
C THR A 332 -5.37 27.00 -3.67
N VAL A 333 -5.36 28.22 -4.23
CA VAL A 333 -6.19 29.33 -3.75
C VAL A 333 -7.65 29.02 -4.08
N VAL A 334 -8.44 28.63 -3.09
CA VAL A 334 -9.88 28.49 -3.23
C VAL A 334 -10.50 29.88 -3.08
N LEU A 335 -11.26 30.34 -4.10
CA LEU A 335 -11.85 31.68 -4.15
C LEU A 335 -12.76 32.02 -2.95
N ASN A 336 -13.22 31.01 -2.21
CA ASN A 336 -14.03 31.15 -0.99
C ASN A 336 -13.27 30.80 0.31
N GLY A 337 -11.94 30.90 0.32
CA GLY A 337 -11.10 30.75 1.52
C GLY A 337 -10.94 29.33 2.05
N GLY A 338 -11.53 28.32 1.39
CA GLY A 338 -11.61 26.95 1.88
C GLY A 338 -12.49 26.88 3.13
N GLY A 339 -13.50 26.01 3.12
CA GLY A 339 -14.36 25.84 4.29
C GLY A 339 -13.53 25.55 5.55
N LYS A 340 -13.99 26.08 6.70
CA LYS A 340 -13.44 25.65 8.00
C LYS A 340 -13.55 24.13 8.07
N TYR A 341 -12.53 23.50 8.64
CA TYR A 341 -12.62 22.08 8.91
C TYR A 341 -13.81 21.81 9.85
N GLU A 342 -14.71 20.94 9.43
CA GLU A 342 -15.88 20.51 10.19
C GLU A 342 -15.84 19.00 10.38
N ALA A 343 -15.83 18.56 11.64
CA ALA A 343 -15.99 17.16 11.96
C ALA A 343 -17.47 16.77 11.89
N ALA A 344 -17.72 15.47 11.70
CA ALA A 344 -19.04 14.89 11.90
C ALA A 344 -19.54 15.16 13.34
N GLU A 345 -20.86 15.28 13.49
CA GLU A 345 -21.50 15.56 14.76
C GLU A 345 -21.20 14.47 15.81
N GLY A 346 -20.82 14.87 17.03
CA GLY A 346 -20.43 13.95 18.09
C GLY A 346 -18.99 13.42 18.00
N PHE A 347 -18.20 13.90 17.04
CA PHE A 347 -16.78 13.57 16.90
C PHE A 347 -15.90 14.72 17.39
N SER A 348 -14.78 14.36 18.02
CA SER A 348 -13.77 15.30 18.51
C SER A 348 -12.45 15.12 17.79
N ASN A 349 -11.76 16.24 17.55
CA ASN A 349 -10.39 16.22 17.06
C ASN A 349 -9.42 16.17 18.23
N LEU A 350 -8.82 14.99 18.45
CA LEU A 350 -7.77 14.82 19.46
C LEU A 350 -6.42 15.44 19.04
N TYR A 351 -6.27 15.82 17.77
CA TYR A 351 -5.04 16.34 17.19
C TYR A 351 -5.30 17.67 16.50
N LYS A 352 -4.27 18.53 16.40
CA LYS A 352 -4.38 19.89 15.85
C LYS A 352 -5.07 19.88 14.48
N SER A 353 -6.20 20.55 14.38
CA SER A 353 -6.91 20.76 13.12
C SER A 353 -6.13 21.69 12.19
N ARG A 354 -6.34 21.53 10.88
CA ARG A 354 -5.75 22.42 9.87
C ARG A 354 -6.63 23.65 9.71
N HIS A 355 -6.25 24.74 10.37
CA HIS A 355 -6.98 26.02 10.35
C HIS A 355 -6.66 26.89 9.13
N GLU A 356 -5.59 26.55 8.41
CA GLU A 356 -5.19 27.21 7.18
C GLU A 356 -6.25 27.06 6.08
N ALA A 357 -6.33 28.06 5.22
CA ALA A 357 -7.14 28.05 4.02
C ALA A 357 -6.55 27.08 2.99
N GLY A 358 -7.41 26.35 2.29
CA GLY A 358 -7.00 25.38 1.28
C GLY A 358 -8.16 24.52 0.78
N ALA A 359 -7.93 23.82 -0.32
CA ALA A 359 -8.88 22.88 -0.90
C ALA A 359 -9.00 21.63 -0.01
N ARG A 360 -10.22 21.25 0.33
CA ARG A 360 -10.57 20.11 1.19
C ARG A 360 -10.89 18.88 0.34
N PHE A 361 -11.12 17.75 1.02
CA PHE A 361 -11.49 16.50 0.35
C PHE A 361 -12.77 16.62 -0.50
N ILE A 362 -13.76 17.40 -0.06
CA ILE A 362 -14.98 17.65 -0.84
C ILE A 362 -14.68 18.37 -2.17
N ASP A 363 -13.79 19.37 -2.15
CA ASP A 363 -13.38 20.11 -3.34
C ASP A 363 -12.65 19.21 -4.34
N LEU A 364 -11.76 18.36 -3.83
CA LEU A 364 -11.07 17.36 -4.63
C LEU A 364 -12.06 16.37 -5.26
N LEU A 365 -12.99 15.84 -4.47
CA LEU A 365 -13.95 14.83 -4.92
C LEU A 365 -14.92 15.42 -5.95
N ASP A 366 -15.37 16.67 -5.76
CA ASP A 366 -16.17 17.38 -6.75
C ASP A 366 -15.38 17.57 -8.05
N ALA A 367 -14.15 18.08 -7.98
CA ALA A 367 -13.31 18.30 -9.16
C ALA A 367 -13.03 17.00 -9.94
N VAL A 368 -12.68 15.91 -9.24
CA VAL A 368 -12.42 14.59 -9.83
C VAL A 368 -13.69 14.02 -10.48
N SER A 369 -14.85 14.13 -9.83
CA SER A 369 -16.13 13.61 -10.35
C SER A 369 -16.61 14.30 -11.63
N ARG A 370 -16.07 15.49 -11.95
CA ARG A 370 -16.40 16.27 -13.15
C ARG A 370 -15.51 15.94 -14.35
N VAL A 371 -14.42 15.18 -14.15
CA VAL A 371 -13.47 14.85 -15.21
C VAL A 371 -14.12 13.97 -16.27
N ASP A 372 -14.72 12.86 -15.84
CA ASP A 372 -15.53 11.98 -16.67
C ASP A 372 -16.74 11.50 -15.85
N LYS A 373 -17.93 11.78 -16.37
CA LYS A 373 -19.20 11.45 -15.72
C LYS A 373 -19.52 9.95 -15.75
N ASP A 374 -18.87 9.20 -16.64
CA ASP A 374 -19.01 7.76 -16.79
C ASP A 374 -17.78 7.00 -16.28
N MET A 375 -16.92 7.66 -15.49
CA MET A 375 -15.86 7.03 -14.73
C MET A 375 -16.25 6.95 -13.25
N ARG A 376 -16.10 5.78 -12.65
CA ARG A 376 -16.31 5.59 -11.21
C ARG A 376 -15.19 6.22 -10.41
N VAL A 377 -15.56 6.90 -9.33
CA VAL A 377 -14.62 7.43 -8.34
C VAL A 377 -14.91 6.76 -7.01
N ARG A 378 -13.91 6.06 -6.49
CA ARG A 378 -13.92 5.42 -5.17
C ARG A 378 -12.81 6.01 -4.32
N PHE A 379 -12.94 5.87 -3.01
CA PHE A 379 -11.86 6.17 -2.08
C PHE A 379 -11.85 5.13 -0.96
N THR A 380 -10.73 5.01 -0.27
CA THR A 380 -10.58 4.08 0.86
C THR A 380 -9.76 4.72 1.98
N SER A 381 -9.74 4.08 3.14
CA SER A 381 -9.08 4.59 4.35
C SER A 381 -9.52 6.00 4.80
N PRO A 382 -10.82 6.36 4.80
CA PRO A 382 -11.29 7.57 5.46
C PRO A 382 -11.38 7.38 6.99
N HIS A 383 -11.38 8.47 7.73
CA HIS A 383 -11.73 8.49 9.15
C HIS A 383 -13.21 8.87 9.36
N PRO A 384 -13.97 8.20 10.25
CA PRO A 384 -15.39 8.49 10.47
C PRO A 384 -15.69 9.95 10.86
N LYS A 385 -14.78 10.58 11.62
CA LYS A 385 -14.88 12.00 12.01
C LYS A 385 -14.93 12.97 10.81
N ASP A 386 -14.37 12.58 9.66
CA ASP A 386 -14.14 13.43 8.51
C ASP A 386 -15.27 13.23 7.44
N PHE A 387 -16.51 12.99 7.89
CA PHE A 387 -17.72 12.87 7.06
C PHE A 387 -18.75 13.97 7.39
N PRO A 388 -18.48 15.23 7.01
CA PRO A 388 -19.44 16.32 7.20
C PRO A 388 -20.64 16.18 6.24
N LEU A 389 -21.76 16.82 6.59
CA LEU A 389 -23.00 16.75 5.82
C LEU A 389 -22.82 17.10 4.31
N PRO A 390 -22.08 18.17 3.93
CA PRO A 390 -21.88 18.50 2.52
C PRO A 390 -21.17 17.39 1.72
N LEU A 391 -20.28 16.63 2.35
CA LEU A 391 -19.61 15.51 1.67
C LEU A 391 -20.60 14.38 1.35
N LEU A 392 -21.50 14.07 2.28
CA LEU A 392 -22.54 13.05 2.07
C LEU A 392 -23.52 13.46 0.98
N GLN A 393 -23.89 14.74 0.94
CA GLN A 393 -24.74 15.30 -0.11
C GLN A 393 -24.08 15.19 -1.48
N LEU A 394 -22.80 15.59 -1.60
CA LEU A 394 -22.06 15.47 -2.85
C LEU A 394 -22.01 14.03 -3.37
N ILE A 395 -21.77 13.05 -2.47
CA ILE A 395 -21.75 11.62 -2.83
C ILE A 395 -23.12 11.14 -3.31
N SER A 396 -24.21 11.62 -2.69
CA SER A 396 -25.57 11.28 -3.10
C SER A 396 -25.93 11.87 -4.47
N GLU A 397 -25.52 13.11 -4.72
CA GLU A 397 -25.85 13.87 -5.94
C GLU A 397 -25.10 13.40 -7.19
N ARG A 398 -23.92 12.80 -7.04
CA ARG A 398 -23.04 12.45 -8.17
C ARG A 398 -23.04 10.94 -8.44
N PRO A 399 -23.67 10.47 -9.54
CA PRO A 399 -23.69 9.05 -9.90
C PRO A 399 -22.31 8.40 -10.10
N SER A 400 -21.31 9.18 -10.52
CA SER A 400 -19.93 8.71 -10.67
C SER A 400 -19.25 8.42 -9.33
N LEU A 401 -19.73 8.98 -8.22
CA LEU A 401 -19.21 8.71 -6.88
C LEU A 401 -19.82 7.41 -6.33
N CYS A 402 -18.96 6.41 -6.13
CA CYS A 402 -19.41 5.08 -5.72
C CYS A 402 -20.07 5.10 -4.32
N LYS A 403 -21.24 4.46 -4.19
CA LYS A 403 -21.99 4.30 -2.93
C LYS A 403 -21.41 3.22 -1.99
N ALA A 404 -20.08 3.10 -1.93
CA ALA A 404 -19.39 2.20 -1.00
C ALA A 404 -18.52 3.01 -0.05
N LEU A 405 -19.00 3.21 1.18
CA LEU A 405 -18.28 3.98 2.19
C LEU A 405 -17.57 3.06 3.17
N HIS A 406 -16.27 3.29 3.32
CA HIS A 406 -15.50 2.67 4.38
C HIS A 406 -15.59 3.54 5.64
N LEU A 407 -16.03 2.99 6.75
CA LEU A 407 -16.14 3.65 8.05
C LEU A 407 -15.49 2.73 9.10
N PRO A 408 -14.17 2.88 9.34
CA PRO A 408 -13.47 2.04 10.31
C PRO A 408 -13.93 2.33 11.74
N ALA A 409 -14.80 1.48 12.29
CA ALA A 409 -15.24 1.56 13.68
C ALA A 409 -14.12 1.15 14.65
N GLN A 410 -13.36 0.11 14.32
CA GLN A 410 -12.31 -0.55 15.11
C GLN A 410 -12.84 -1.38 16.28
N SER A 411 -13.79 -0.85 17.06
CA SER A 411 -14.50 -1.56 18.13
C SER A 411 -15.94 -1.05 18.25
N GLY A 412 -16.83 -1.85 18.84
CA GLY A 412 -18.18 -1.40 19.20
C GLY A 412 -18.33 -0.84 20.61
N SER A 413 -17.27 -0.84 21.43
CA SER A 413 -17.32 -0.30 22.79
C SER A 413 -16.75 1.12 22.88
N SER A 414 -17.51 2.05 23.45
CA SER A 414 -17.05 3.42 23.69
C SER A 414 -15.80 3.47 24.59
N ALA A 415 -15.68 2.56 25.57
CA ALA A 415 -14.53 2.47 26.44
C ALA A 415 -13.27 2.00 25.69
N VAL A 416 -13.40 0.96 24.84
CA VAL A 416 -12.31 0.51 23.96
C VAL A 416 -11.92 1.61 22.97
N LEU A 417 -12.89 2.29 22.35
CA LEU A 417 -12.66 3.40 21.42
C LEU A 417 -11.89 4.56 22.07
N GLN A 418 -12.15 4.83 23.35
CA GLN A 418 -11.39 5.80 24.13
C GLN A 418 -9.95 5.34 24.35
N ARG A 419 -9.70 4.08 24.74
CA ARG A 419 -8.35 3.50 24.86
C ARG A 419 -7.61 3.47 23.50
N MET A 420 -8.36 3.32 22.41
CA MET A 420 -7.86 3.41 21.03
C MET A 420 -7.57 4.84 20.55
N ARG A 421 -7.96 5.86 21.34
CA ARG A 421 -7.85 7.30 21.01
C ARG A 421 -8.58 7.67 19.72
N ARG A 422 -9.83 7.23 19.58
CA ARG A 422 -10.66 7.47 18.37
C ARG A 422 -11.38 8.82 18.36
N GLY A 423 -11.67 9.39 19.53
CA GLY A 423 -12.30 10.72 19.65
C GLY A 423 -13.80 10.74 19.40
N TYR A 424 -14.50 9.59 19.51
CA TYR A 424 -15.95 9.48 19.38
C TYR A 424 -16.48 8.28 20.18
N THR A 425 -17.79 8.26 20.43
CA THR A 425 -18.49 7.15 21.12
C THR A 425 -19.22 6.25 20.12
N ARG A 426 -19.65 5.08 20.59
CA ARG A 426 -20.50 4.15 19.85
C ARG A 426 -21.78 4.82 19.35
N GLU A 427 -22.39 5.66 20.18
CA GLU A 427 -23.66 6.34 19.90
C GLU A 427 -23.49 7.35 18.76
N ALA A 428 -22.45 8.20 18.83
CA ALA A 428 -22.12 9.15 17.77
C ALA A 428 -21.84 8.42 16.44
N TYR A 429 -21.15 7.28 16.50
CA TYR A 429 -20.91 6.44 15.33
C TYR A 429 -22.21 5.89 14.72
N LEU A 430 -23.15 5.41 15.55
CA LEU A 430 -24.46 4.93 15.08
C LEU A 430 -25.30 6.05 14.46
N SER A 431 -25.29 7.25 15.07
CA SER A 431 -25.96 8.44 14.51
C SER A 431 -25.39 8.81 13.13
N LEU A 432 -24.07 8.75 12.96
CA LEU A 432 -23.44 8.97 11.66
C LEU A 432 -23.87 7.91 10.62
N VAL A 433 -23.88 6.63 11.01
CA VAL A 433 -24.34 5.53 10.14
C VAL A 433 -25.78 5.75 9.69
N GLN A 434 -26.67 6.15 10.61
CA GLN A 434 -28.07 6.44 10.28
C GLN A 434 -28.16 7.59 9.27
N ARG A 435 -27.48 8.71 9.54
CA ARG A 435 -27.45 9.88 8.65
C ARG A 435 -26.94 9.55 7.26
N ILE A 436 -25.89 8.72 7.16
CA ILE A 436 -25.35 8.26 5.88
C ILE A 436 -26.41 7.49 5.07
N ARG A 437 -27.20 6.63 5.73
CA ARG A 437 -28.24 5.83 5.06
C ARG A 437 -29.44 6.66 4.63
N GLU A 438 -29.79 7.69 5.40
CA GLU A 438 -30.84 8.64 5.07
C GLU A 438 -30.47 9.47 3.83
N ILE A 439 -29.22 9.93 3.74
CA ILE A 439 -28.76 10.79 2.64
C ILE A 439 -28.39 10.00 1.39
N ILE A 440 -27.83 8.80 1.56
CA ILE A 440 -27.33 7.95 0.46
C ILE A 440 -28.08 6.61 0.49
N PRO A 441 -29.29 6.54 -0.10
CA PRO A 441 -30.03 5.29 -0.21
C PRO A 441 -29.22 4.21 -0.94
N GLY A 442 -29.28 2.98 -0.41
CA GLY A 442 -28.57 1.83 -0.98
C GLY A 442 -27.06 1.79 -0.69
N VAL A 443 -26.53 2.70 0.14
CA VAL A 443 -25.11 2.72 0.50
C VAL A 443 -24.63 1.39 1.11
N ALA A 444 -23.51 0.89 0.58
CA ALA A 444 -22.78 -0.21 1.17
C ALA A 444 -21.75 0.31 2.17
N LEU A 445 -21.78 -0.25 3.37
CA LEU A 445 -20.87 0.15 4.44
C LEU A 445 -19.81 -0.92 4.66
N SER A 446 -18.58 -0.48 4.86
CA SER A 446 -17.49 -1.36 5.25
C SER A 446 -16.75 -0.84 6.47
N SER A 447 -16.13 -1.72 7.27
CA SER A 447 -15.42 -1.31 8.48
C SER A 447 -14.24 -2.22 8.79
N ASP A 448 -13.32 -1.72 9.61
CA ASP A 448 -12.26 -2.50 10.25
C ASP A 448 -12.65 -2.82 11.69
N PHE A 449 -12.30 -4.01 12.17
CA PHE A 449 -12.47 -4.42 13.56
C PHE A 449 -11.21 -5.08 14.10
N ILE A 450 -10.84 -4.73 15.32
CA ILE A 450 -9.71 -5.30 16.06
C ILE A 450 -10.27 -5.96 17.32
N ALA A 451 -10.21 -7.29 17.38
CA ALA A 451 -10.64 -8.07 18.52
C ALA A 451 -9.49 -8.28 19.52
N GLY A 452 -9.79 -8.19 20.82
CA GLY A 452 -8.85 -8.44 21.91
C GLY A 452 -7.80 -7.34 22.07
N PHE A 453 -8.22 -6.07 21.93
CA PHE A 453 -7.37 -4.93 22.29
C PHE A 453 -7.03 -4.94 23.79
N CYS A 454 -5.95 -4.28 24.20
CA CYS A 454 -5.51 -4.19 25.60
C CYS A 454 -6.68 -3.84 26.56
N GLY A 455 -6.86 -4.67 27.58
CA GLY A 455 -7.89 -4.57 28.60
C GLY A 455 -9.33 -4.82 28.11
N GLU A 456 -9.54 -5.39 26.93
CA GLU A 456 -10.90 -5.64 26.40
C GLU A 456 -11.63 -6.72 27.22
N THR A 457 -12.78 -6.35 27.81
CA THR A 457 -13.64 -7.28 28.58
C THR A 457 -14.61 -8.04 27.68
N GLU A 458 -15.28 -9.06 28.23
CA GLU A 458 -16.29 -9.81 27.49
C GLU A 458 -17.50 -8.92 27.12
N GLU A 459 -17.93 -8.03 28.00
CA GLU A 459 -19.03 -7.09 27.75
C GLU A 459 -18.70 -6.13 26.60
N GLU A 460 -17.46 -5.62 26.55
CA GLU A 460 -16.99 -4.75 25.47
C GLU A 460 -16.91 -5.50 24.14
N HIS A 461 -16.54 -6.78 24.16
CA HIS A 461 -16.59 -7.65 22.97
C HIS A 461 -18.04 -7.90 22.51
N GLN A 462 -18.97 -8.18 23.42
CA GLN A 462 -20.40 -8.31 23.08
C GLN A 462 -20.98 -7.00 22.50
N GLN A 463 -20.49 -5.84 22.95
CA GLN A 463 -20.80 -4.56 22.31
C GLN A 463 -20.30 -4.55 20.85
N THR A 464 -19.10 -5.03 20.55
CA THR A 464 -18.63 -5.16 19.17
C THR A 464 -19.54 -6.04 18.30
N LEU A 465 -19.97 -7.20 18.81
CA LEU A 465 -20.90 -8.09 18.10
C LEU A 465 -22.28 -7.43 17.86
N SER A 466 -22.81 -6.71 18.85
CA SER A 466 -24.08 -6.00 18.68
C SER A 466 -23.97 -4.84 17.69
N LEU A 467 -22.82 -4.14 17.62
CA LEU A 467 -22.61 -3.08 16.61
C LEU A 467 -22.67 -3.67 15.20
N LEU A 468 -22.00 -4.80 14.97
CA LEU A 468 -22.03 -5.49 13.67
C LEU A 468 -23.47 -5.77 13.24
N ARG A 469 -24.30 -6.29 14.16
CA ARG A 469 -25.71 -6.63 13.89
C ARG A 469 -26.57 -5.39 13.60
N LEU A 470 -26.39 -4.31 14.38
CA LEU A 470 -27.15 -3.07 14.22
C LEU A 470 -26.79 -2.34 12.93
N VAL A 471 -25.50 -2.21 12.65
CA VAL A 471 -25.05 -1.53 11.44
C VAL A 471 -25.33 -2.40 10.23
N GLY A 472 -24.93 -3.67 10.21
CA GLY A 472 -25.13 -4.51 9.03
C GLY A 472 -24.21 -4.10 7.87
N TYR A 473 -22.91 -4.34 8.03
CA TYR A 473 -21.88 -4.05 7.02
C TYR A 473 -21.94 -5.01 5.82
N ASP A 474 -21.54 -4.51 4.65
CA ASP A 474 -21.42 -5.28 3.40
C ASP A 474 -20.00 -5.88 3.24
N HIS A 475 -18.98 -5.17 3.75
CA HIS A 475 -17.60 -5.64 3.79
C HIS A 475 -16.97 -5.37 5.16
N ALA A 476 -16.05 -6.20 5.61
CA ALA A 476 -15.30 -5.92 6.83
C ALA A 476 -13.90 -6.51 6.77
N PHE A 477 -12.95 -5.80 7.37
CA PHE A 477 -11.61 -6.32 7.63
C PHE A 477 -11.50 -6.62 9.12
N LEU A 478 -11.28 -7.89 9.44
CA LEU A 478 -11.39 -8.42 10.79
C LEU A 478 -10.03 -8.95 11.22
N PHE A 479 -9.50 -8.43 12.31
CA PHE A 479 -8.17 -8.77 12.81
C PHE A 479 -8.22 -9.02 14.32
N SER A 480 -7.33 -9.88 14.81
CA SER A 480 -6.96 -9.87 16.23
C SER A 480 -5.96 -8.74 16.47
N TYR A 481 -5.95 -8.21 17.68
CA TYR A 481 -4.95 -7.24 18.09
C TYR A 481 -3.55 -7.85 18.06
N SER A 482 -2.60 -7.09 17.53
CA SER A 482 -1.19 -7.43 17.49
C SER A 482 -0.39 -6.21 17.93
N LEU A 483 0.38 -6.38 18.99
CA LEU A 483 1.23 -5.34 19.55
C LEU A 483 2.31 -4.95 18.54
N ARG A 484 2.50 -3.64 18.36
CA ARG A 484 3.59 -3.11 17.53
C ARG A 484 4.44 -2.16 18.35
N GLU A 485 5.75 -2.38 18.31
CA GLU A 485 6.73 -1.47 18.89
C GLU A 485 6.51 -0.03 18.39
N ARG A 486 6.84 0.94 19.24
CA ARG A 486 6.68 2.39 19.00
C ARG A 486 5.23 2.90 18.92
N THR A 487 4.23 2.05 19.10
CA THR A 487 2.85 2.52 19.24
C THR A 487 2.59 3.02 20.67
N HIS A 488 1.62 3.91 20.84
CA HIS A 488 1.22 4.37 22.18
C HIS A 488 0.77 3.21 23.06
N ALA A 489 0.06 2.24 22.48
CA ALA A 489 -0.35 1.04 23.20
C ALA A 489 0.86 0.25 23.72
N ALA A 490 1.93 0.10 22.93
CA ALA A 490 3.15 -0.56 23.36
C ALA A 490 3.90 0.13 24.51
N TYR A 491 3.71 1.44 24.70
CA TYR A 491 4.35 2.18 25.80
C TYR A 491 3.48 2.29 27.06
N HIS A 492 2.16 2.24 26.92
CA HIS A 492 1.24 2.65 27.99
C HIS A 492 0.21 1.58 28.38
N PHE A 493 0.06 0.52 27.60
CA PHE A 493 -0.87 -0.57 27.89
C PHE A 493 -0.13 -1.89 27.95
N GLU A 494 -0.55 -2.73 28.90
CA GLU A 494 -0.18 -4.13 28.91
C GLU A 494 -1.08 -4.89 27.92
N ASP A 495 -0.49 -5.81 27.16
CA ASP A 495 -1.25 -6.72 26.29
C ASP A 495 -1.71 -7.93 27.10
N ASP A 496 -2.71 -7.71 27.94
CA ASP A 496 -3.23 -8.62 28.97
C ASP A 496 -4.28 -9.62 28.47
N VAL A 497 -4.77 -9.47 27.23
CA VAL A 497 -5.73 -10.41 26.62
C VAL A 497 -4.97 -11.60 26.03
N PRO A 498 -5.21 -12.84 26.50
CA PRO A 498 -4.53 -14.02 25.98
C PRO A 498 -4.78 -14.26 24.49
N GLU A 499 -3.79 -14.80 23.77
CA GLU A 499 -3.92 -15.07 22.32
C GLU A 499 -5.10 -16.01 22.00
N SER A 500 -5.37 -16.99 22.86
CA SER A 500 -6.54 -17.88 22.72
C SER A 500 -7.87 -17.11 22.74
N GLU A 501 -7.99 -16.10 23.62
CA GLU A 501 -9.18 -15.25 23.71
C GLU A 501 -9.28 -14.31 22.50
N LYS A 502 -8.15 -13.74 22.04
CA LYS A 502 -8.12 -12.94 20.80
C LYS A 502 -8.63 -13.73 19.60
N GLN A 503 -8.21 -14.98 19.45
CA GLN A 503 -8.65 -15.86 18.36
C GLN A 503 -10.11 -16.30 18.50
N ARG A 504 -10.59 -16.59 19.73
CA ARG A 504 -12.01 -16.88 20.00
C ARG A 504 -12.89 -15.70 19.60
N ARG A 505 -12.58 -14.50 20.09
CA ARG A 505 -13.32 -13.27 19.80
C ARG A 505 -13.31 -12.92 18.31
N LEU A 506 -12.15 -13.04 17.66
CA LEU A 506 -12.05 -12.87 16.20
C LEU A 506 -12.96 -13.85 15.45
N SER A 507 -13.02 -15.11 15.88
CA SER A 507 -13.88 -16.12 15.27
C SER A 507 -15.37 -15.79 15.41
N GLU A 508 -15.79 -15.26 16.55
CA GLU A 508 -17.16 -14.80 16.80
C GLU A 508 -17.53 -13.56 15.98
N VAL A 509 -16.58 -12.62 15.83
CA VAL A 509 -16.73 -11.45 14.95
C VAL A 509 -16.88 -11.89 13.49
N ILE A 510 -16.06 -12.84 13.03
CA ILE A 510 -16.14 -13.41 11.68
C ILE A 510 -17.47 -14.12 11.44
N SER A 511 -17.92 -14.97 12.37
CA SER A 511 -19.17 -15.72 12.22
C SER A 511 -20.38 -14.78 12.20
N THR A 512 -20.40 -13.80 13.09
CA THR A 512 -21.44 -12.76 13.13
C THR A 512 -21.48 -11.98 11.83
N PHE A 513 -20.34 -11.48 11.35
CA PHE A 513 -20.25 -10.74 10.09
C PHE A 513 -20.71 -11.57 8.88
N ARG A 514 -20.25 -12.84 8.76
CA ARG A 514 -20.65 -13.73 7.65
C ARG A 514 -22.16 -13.92 7.57
N SER A 515 -22.81 -14.14 8.73
CA SER A 515 -24.27 -14.31 8.80
C SER A 515 -25.03 -13.07 8.32
N ILE A 516 -24.49 -11.87 8.58
CA ILE A 516 -25.08 -10.59 8.20
C ILE A 516 -24.92 -10.37 6.70
N VAL A 517 -23.71 -10.54 6.16
CA VAL A 517 -23.45 -10.31 4.73
C VAL A 517 -24.22 -11.28 3.86
N GLU A 518 -24.36 -12.55 4.28
CA GLU A 518 -25.17 -13.50 3.53
C GLU A 518 -26.64 -13.05 3.43
N LYS A 519 -27.24 -12.60 4.54
CA LYS A 519 -28.61 -12.06 4.54
C LYS A 519 -28.73 -10.83 3.65
N ARG A 520 -27.76 -9.90 3.71
CA ARG A 520 -27.75 -8.69 2.89
C ARG A 520 -27.63 -9.00 1.41
N ASN A 521 -26.69 -9.88 1.03
CA ASN A 521 -26.50 -10.25 -0.38
C ASN A 521 -27.72 -11.02 -0.92
N ARG A 522 -28.35 -11.88 -0.13
CA ARG A 522 -29.62 -12.53 -0.52
C ARG A 522 -30.74 -11.52 -0.76
N ALA A 523 -30.77 -10.41 -0.02
CA ALA A 523 -31.73 -9.32 -0.24
C ALA A 523 -31.46 -8.50 -1.52
N GLU A 524 -30.32 -8.73 -2.20
CA GLU A 524 -30.04 -8.14 -3.52
C GLU A 524 -30.69 -8.94 -4.66
N ILE A 525 -31.16 -10.17 -4.42
CA ILE A 525 -31.80 -11.00 -5.46
C ILE A 525 -33.03 -10.26 -6.02
N GLY A 526 -33.12 -10.20 -7.34
CA GLY A 526 -34.15 -9.47 -8.08
C GLY A 526 -33.87 -7.97 -8.24
N ARG A 527 -32.86 -7.41 -7.57
CA ARG A 527 -32.46 -6.01 -7.77
C ARG A 527 -31.54 -5.87 -8.97
N GLU A 528 -31.58 -4.67 -9.53
CA GLU A 528 -30.78 -4.29 -10.68
C GLU A 528 -29.55 -3.50 -10.24
N HIS A 529 -28.43 -3.77 -10.90
CA HIS A 529 -27.15 -3.16 -10.63
C HIS A 529 -26.42 -2.86 -11.93
N LEU A 530 -25.64 -1.78 -11.94
CA LEU A 530 -24.65 -1.53 -12.98
C LEU A 530 -23.32 -2.16 -12.58
N VAL A 531 -22.78 -3.06 -13.40
CA VAL A 531 -21.55 -3.80 -13.13
C VAL A 531 -20.45 -3.37 -14.09
N LEU A 532 -19.32 -2.90 -13.56
CA LEU A 532 -18.11 -2.67 -14.35
C LEU A 532 -17.45 -4.03 -14.58
N VAL A 533 -17.33 -4.45 -15.85
CA VAL A 533 -16.68 -5.70 -16.24
C VAL A 533 -15.17 -5.55 -16.13
N GLU A 534 -14.52 -6.43 -15.37
CA GLU A 534 -13.06 -6.40 -15.15
C GLU A 534 -12.32 -7.42 -16.01
N GLY A 535 -13.02 -8.45 -16.49
CA GLY A 535 -12.47 -9.50 -17.34
C GLY A 535 -12.98 -10.90 -16.97
N PRO A 536 -12.27 -11.96 -17.41
CA PRO A 536 -12.70 -13.33 -17.16
C PRO A 536 -12.61 -13.69 -15.67
N SER A 537 -13.60 -14.44 -15.18
CA SER A 537 -13.58 -15.00 -13.83
C SER A 537 -12.45 -16.02 -13.67
N LYS A 538 -11.83 -16.09 -12.49
CA LYS A 538 -10.80 -17.10 -12.16
C LYS A 538 -11.26 -18.54 -12.31
N ARG A 539 -12.59 -18.78 -12.24
CA ARG A 539 -13.22 -20.11 -12.39
C ARG A 539 -13.87 -20.30 -13.76
N SER A 540 -13.66 -19.37 -14.69
CA SER A 540 -14.15 -19.50 -16.06
C SER A 540 -13.50 -20.70 -16.72
N THR A 541 -14.30 -21.50 -17.44
CA THR A 541 -13.81 -22.60 -18.28
C THR A 541 -14.26 -22.38 -19.73
N PRO A 542 -13.63 -23.02 -20.72
CA PRO A 542 -14.07 -22.92 -22.12
C PRO A 542 -15.54 -23.37 -22.31
N GLU A 543 -16.01 -24.33 -21.52
CA GLU A 543 -17.38 -24.86 -21.59
C GLU A 543 -18.41 -23.96 -20.90
N LYS A 544 -17.98 -23.16 -19.92
CA LYS A 544 -18.81 -22.19 -19.20
C LYS A 544 -18.06 -20.89 -19.01
N PRO A 545 -17.93 -20.08 -20.08
CA PRO A 545 -17.18 -18.85 -20.01
C PRO A 545 -17.95 -17.84 -19.15
N THR A 546 -17.26 -17.26 -18.16
CA THR A 546 -17.86 -16.31 -17.21
C THR A 546 -16.95 -15.11 -17.02
N LEU A 547 -17.57 -13.94 -16.91
CA LEU A 547 -16.92 -12.68 -16.60
C LEU A 547 -17.08 -12.36 -15.12
N THR A 548 -16.18 -11.53 -14.61
CA THR A 548 -16.27 -10.95 -13.27
C THR A 548 -16.27 -9.43 -13.37
N GLY A 549 -17.01 -8.80 -12.48
CA GLY A 549 -17.07 -7.35 -12.37
C GLY A 549 -17.50 -6.91 -10.98
N ARG A 550 -17.62 -5.60 -10.79
CA ARG A 550 -18.05 -5.01 -9.52
C ARG A 550 -19.17 -3.99 -9.69
N THR A 551 -20.04 -3.90 -8.69
CA THR A 551 -21.02 -2.82 -8.55
C THR A 551 -20.37 -1.53 -8.02
N ASP A 552 -21.09 -0.42 -8.05
CA ASP A 552 -20.70 0.84 -7.38
C ASP A 552 -20.52 0.64 -5.86
N THR A 553 -21.35 -0.22 -5.26
CA THR A 553 -21.28 -0.69 -3.88
C THR A 553 -20.13 -1.67 -3.60
N ASN A 554 -19.24 -1.92 -4.58
CA ASN A 554 -18.07 -2.80 -4.50
C ASN A 554 -18.39 -4.29 -4.31
N LYS A 555 -19.63 -4.71 -4.58
CA LYS A 555 -20.02 -6.13 -4.55
C LYS A 555 -19.49 -6.81 -5.80
N ARG A 556 -18.88 -7.99 -5.63
CA ARG A 556 -18.40 -8.81 -6.75
C ARG A 556 -19.57 -9.50 -7.44
N CYS A 557 -19.65 -9.33 -8.75
CA CYS A 557 -20.62 -10.01 -9.60
C CYS A 557 -19.93 -11.02 -10.53
N ILE A 558 -20.63 -12.11 -10.82
CA ILE A 558 -20.27 -13.09 -11.85
C ILE A 558 -21.37 -13.08 -12.90
N LEU A 559 -20.94 -13.01 -14.16
CA LEU A 559 -21.80 -12.83 -15.34
C LEU A 559 -21.48 -13.95 -16.34
N PRO A 560 -22.47 -14.47 -17.09
CA PRO A 560 -22.19 -15.31 -18.25
C PRO A 560 -21.50 -14.49 -19.35
N ALA A 561 -20.47 -15.04 -19.97
CA ALA A 561 -19.84 -14.42 -21.14
C ALA A 561 -20.67 -14.75 -22.39
N ARG A 562 -21.69 -13.94 -22.66
CA ARG A 562 -22.58 -14.07 -23.83
C ARG A 562 -22.76 -12.72 -24.51
N GLU A 563 -23.28 -12.74 -25.73
CA GLU A 563 -23.66 -11.51 -26.41
C GLU A 563 -24.91 -10.91 -25.76
N VAL A 564 -24.93 -9.58 -25.65
CA VAL A 564 -25.98 -8.81 -24.98
C VAL A 564 -26.41 -7.62 -25.85
N PRO A 565 -27.61 -7.07 -25.63
CA PRO A 565 -28.02 -5.84 -26.32
C PRO A 565 -27.01 -4.70 -26.10
N VAL A 566 -26.78 -3.90 -27.15
CA VAL A 566 -25.89 -2.72 -27.13
C VAL A 566 -26.34 -1.65 -26.12
N SER A 567 -27.63 -1.65 -25.81
CA SER A 567 -28.37 -0.69 -24.98
C SER A 567 -29.57 -1.38 -24.36
N VAL A 568 -29.97 -0.95 -23.17
CA VAL A 568 -31.14 -1.50 -22.46
C VAL A 568 -32.44 -1.05 -23.13
N GLY A 569 -33.41 -1.96 -23.27
CA GLY A 569 -34.75 -1.66 -23.77
C GLY A 569 -34.92 -1.63 -25.30
N GLU A 570 -33.89 -1.99 -26.07
CA GLU A 570 -33.94 -2.01 -27.54
C GLU A 570 -34.00 -3.45 -28.08
N GLU A 571 -35.22 -4.00 -28.20
CA GLU A 571 -35.45 -5.30 -28.82
C GLU A 571 -35.12 -5.25 -30.33
N GLY A 572 -34.35 -6.24 -30.83
CA GLY A 572 -34.07 -6.41 -32.27
C GLY A 572 -32.79 -5.73 -32.81
N LYS A 573 -31.94 -5.16 -31.96
CA LYS A 573 -30.65 -4.55 -32.34
C LYS A 573 -29.45 -5.52 -32.27
N PRO A 574 -28.29 -5.17 -32.88
CA PRO A 574 -27.11 -6.02 -32.86
C PRO A 574 -26.69 -6.36 -31.43
N LEU A 575 -26.26 -7.60 -31.23
CA LEU A 575 -25.71 -8.07 -29.97
C LEU A 575 -24.20 -7.79 -29.93
N VAL A 576 -23.67 -7.56 -28.72
CA VAL A 576 -22.25 -7.30 -28.50
C VAL A 576 -21.71 -8.17 -27.37
N SER A 577 -20.46 -8.61 -27.52
CA SER A 577 -19.74 -9.29 -26.44
C SER A 577 -19.13 -8.28 -25.48
N LEU A 578 -19.44 -8.40 -24.19
CA LEU A 578 -18.90 -7.53 -23.14
C LEU A 578 -17.37 -7.66 -23.03
N GLN A 579 -16.68 -6.54 -22.99
CA GLN A 579 -15.23 -6.44 -22.81
C GLN A 579 -14.89 -5.85 -21.43
N PRO A 580 -13.66 -6.06 -20.91
CA PRO A 580 -13.15 -5.31 -19.78
C PRO A 580 -13.32 -3.80 -20.00
N GLY A 581 -13.89 -3.09 -19.02
CA GLY A 581 -14.23 -1.67 -19.13
C GLY A 581 -15.68 -1.38 -19.53
N ASP A 582 -16.44 -2.36 -20.03
CA ASP A 582 -17.87 -2.16 -20.27
C ASP A 582 -18.66 -2.11 -18.97
N TYR A 583 -19.73 -1.30 -18.95
CA TYR A 583 -20.76 -1.38 -17.92
C TYR A 583 -21.92 -2.25 -18.40
N ALA A 584 -22.19 -3.32 -17.67
CA ALA A 584 -23.32 -4.21 -17.88
C ALA A 584 -24.44 -3.89 -16.89
N TRP A 585 -25.64 -3.62 -17.38
CA TRP A 585 -26.84 -3.52 -16.54
C TRP A 585 -27.42 -4.91 -16.34
N VAL A 586 -27.51 -5.33 -15.09
CA VAL A 586 -27.83 -6.72 -14.73
C VAL A 586 -28.89 -6.78 -13.66
N ARG A 587 -29.63 -7.89 -13.63
CA ARG A 587 -30.47 -8.27 -12.49
C ARG A 587 -29.82 -9.42 -11.74
N VAL A 588 -29.78 -9.34 -10.42
CA VAL A 588 -29.19 -10.38 -9.56
C VAL A 588 -30.13 -11.57 -9.51
N THR A 589 -29.64 -12.74 -9.91
CA THR A 589 -30.41 -13.99 -9.97
C THR A 589 -30.16 -14.88 -8.75
N ASP A 590 -28.95 -14.86 -8.21
CA ASP A 590 -28.58 -15.60 -7.00
C ASP A 590 -27.48 -14.86 -6.23
N ALA A 591 -27.28 -15.20 -4.96
CA ALA A 591 -26.31 -14.55 -4.10
C ALA A 591 -25.70 -15.49 -3.06
N LYS A 592 -24.37 -15.38 -2.89
CA LYS A 592 -23.60 -15.98 -1.80
C LYS A 592 -23.01 -14.88 -0.92
N ALA A 593 -22.41 -15.29 0.21
CA ALA A 593 -21.82 -14.37 1.19
C ALA A 593 -20.77 -13.38 0.64
N GLN A 594 -20.20 -13.60 -0.55
CA GLN A 594 -19.19 -12.69 -1.12
C GLN A 594 -19.39 -12.42 -2.62
N THR A 595 -20.47 -12.90 -3.22
CA THR A 595 -20.63 -12.88 -4.68
C THR A 595 -22.09 -12.87 -5.06
N LEU A 596 -22.43 -11.97 -5.97
CA LEU A 596 -23.71 -11.94 -6.65
C LEU A 596 -23.56 -12.68 -7.98
N PHE A 597 -24.57 -13.45 -8.35
CA PHE A 597 -24.70 -14.08 -9.65
C PHE A 597 -25.74 -13.31 -10.44
N CYS A 598 -25.38 -12.99 -11.67
CA CYS A 598 -26.11 -12.07 -12.53
C CYS A 598 -26.29 -12.74 -13.89
N ASP A 599 -27.08 -13.82 -13.93
CA ASP A 599 -27.32 -14.56 -15.19
C ASP A 599 -28.24 -13.79 -16.14
N GLU A 600 -29.00 -12.83 -15.62
CA GLU A 600 -29.84 -11.91 -16.38
C GLU A 600 -29.11 -10.59 -16.63
N ILE A 601 -28.54 -10.46 -17.83
CA ILE A 601 -27.95 -9.22 -18.34
C ILE A 601 -28.97 -8.53 -19.24
N LEU A 602 -29.37 -7.31 -18.88
CA LEU A 602 -30.37 -6.51 -19.60
C LEU A 602 -29.78 -5.82 -20.82
N GLY A 603 -28.49 -5.49 -20.78
CA GLY A 603 -27.75 -4.87 -21.88
C GLY A 603 -26.50 -4.14 -21.38
N ARG A 604 -25.73 -3.61 -22.32
CA ARG A 604 -24.68 -2.62 -22.00
C ARG A 604 -25.34 -1.25 -21.71
N SER A 605 -24.76 -0.48 -20.80
CA SER A 605 -25.22 0.88 -20.46
C SER A 605 -24.04 1.74 -19.98
N ASN A 606 -24.32 2.88 -19.37
CA ASN A 606 -23.34 3.75 -18.72
C ASN A 606 -23.89 4.26 -17.37
N ILE A 607 -23.08 5.02 -16.63
CA ILE A 607 -23.44 5.45 -15.27
C ILE A 607 -24.65 6.39 -15.31
N GLN A 608 -24.68 7.30 -16.30
CA GLN A 608 -25.70 8.35 -16.38
C GLN A 608 -27.08 7.81 -16.76
N GLU A 609 -27.15 6.89 -17.71
CA GLU A 609 -28.38 6.19 -18.12
C GLU A 609 -28.99 5.42 -16.95
N PHE A 610 -28.18 4.58 -16.29
CA PHE A 610 -28.62 3.79 -15.15
C PHE A 610 -29.13 4.68 -14.00
N ALA A 611 -28.40 5.76 -13.69
CA ALA A 611 -28.81 6.68 -12.62
C ALA A 611 -30.12 7.41 -12.93
N THR A 612 -30.33 7.79 -14.19
CA THR A 612 -31.57 8.45 -14.63
C THR A 612 -32.76 7.53 -14.49
N ASP A 613 -32.61 6.24 -14.82
CA ASP A 613 -33.69 5.26 -14.72
C ASP A 613 -34.04 4.95 -13.26
N ILE A 614 -33.05 4.66 -12.41
CA ILE A 614 -33.30 4.41 -10.99
C ILE A 614 -34.02 5.60 -10.33
N GLN A 615 -33.63 6.84 -10.65
CA GLN A 615 -34.32 8.02 -10.14
C GLN A 615 -35.78 8.13 -10.61
N ARG A 616 -36.11 7.68 -11.83
CA ARG A 616 -37.51 7.62 -12.31
C ARG A 616 -38.29 6.55 -11.55
N THR A 617 -37.70 5.37 -11.37
CA THR A 617 -38.33 4.22 -10.73
C THR A 617 -38.55 4.44 -9.23
N GLU A 618 -37.66 5.18 -8.55
CA GLU A 618 -37.81 5.59 -7.15
C GLU A 618 -38.81 6.74 -6.94
N ARG A 619 -39.03 7.60 -7.96
CA ARG A 619 -40.02 8.69 -7.91
C ARG A 619 -41.46 8.24 -8.22
N LEU A 620 -41.64 7.09 -8.87
CA LEU A 620 -42.96 6.51 -9.07
C LEU A 620 -43.47 5.95 -7.73
N PRO A 621 -44.65 6.35 -7.24
CA PRO A 621 -45.21 5.73 -6.04
C PRO A 621 -45.34 4.24 -6.30
N ARG A 622 -44.76 3.40 -5.42
CA ARG A 622 -45.01 1.96 -5.43
C ARG A 622 -46.51 1.75 -5.17
N ILE A 623 -47.31 1.69 -6.23
CA ILE A 623 -48.70 1.27 -6.16
C ILE A 623 -48.64 -0.22 -5.83
N GLN A 624 -48.62 -0.53 -4.53
CA GLN A 624 -48.94 -1.86 -4.04
C GLN A 624 -50.39 -2.13 -4.45
N LYS A 625 -50.59 -2.91 -5.52
CA LYS A 625 -51.82 -3.65 -5.72
C LYS A 625 -51.91 -4.67 -4.58
N VAL A 626 -52.52 -4.24 -3.48
CA VAL A 626 -53.16 -5.15 -2.53
C VAL A 626 -54.41 -5.67 -3.26
N GLN A 627 -54.33 -6.88 -3.81
CA GLN A 627 -55.54 -7.62 -4.15
C GLN A 627 -56.04 -8.30 -2.88
N VAL A 628 -57.33 -8.06 -2.64
CA VAL A 628 -58.19 -8.44 -1.50
C VAL A 628 -58.21 -9.94 -1.25
#